data_AF-A0A425CBH2-F1
#
_entry.id   AF-A0A425CBH2-F1
#
_cell.length_a   1.000
_cell.length_b   1.000
_cell.length_c   1.000
_cell.angle_alpha   90.00
_cell.angle_beta   90.00
_cell.angle_gamma   90.00
#
_symmetry.space_group_name_H-M   'P 1'
#
loop_
_entity.id
_entity.type
_entity.pdbx_description
1 polymer ?
#
loop_
_entity_poly.entity_id
_entity_poly.type
_entity_poly.pdbx_seq_one_letter_code
_entity_poly.pdbx_strand_id
1 'polypeptide(L)'
;MDVWLKQKYSGDDVFKRLELKEAGILVFDSPLWDTWISYMVKKANSDKSQAKNGNKAISKTKLAVQVLMAHYDGDVLRNWLSTAKSKIGNKRAGYIERSFNQILKEGEAPVTRKRQRNEGKAPAP
;
A
#
# COMPACT_ATOMS: atom_id res chain seq x y z
N MET A 1 -9.35 -2.50 15.54
CA MET A 1 -9.15 -2.68 14.07
C MET A 1 -10.20 -3.59 13.42
N ASP A 2 -10.78 -4.55 14.14
CA ASP A 2 -11.78 -5.49 13.61
C ASP A 2 -13.06 -4.81 13.14
N VAL A 3 -13.42 -3.68 13.74
CA VAL A 3 -14.54 -2.83 13.31
C VAL A 3 -14.35 -2.34 11.87
N TRP A 4 -13.15 -1.89 11.48
CA TRP A 4 -12.87 -1.44 10.11
C TRP A 4 -12.85 -2.59 9.10
N LEU A 5 -12.52 -3.81 9.53
CA LEU A 5 -12.63 -5.00 8.69
C LEU A 5 -14.10 -5.38 8.46
N LYS A 6 -14.92 -5.38 9.52
CA LYS A 6 -16.37 -5.63 9.43
C LYS A 6 -17.06 -4.61 8.54
N GLN A 7 -16.66 -3.35 8.62
CA GLN A 7 -17.17 -2.26 7.78
C GLN A 7 -16.57 -2.25 6.36
N LYS A 8 -15.70 -3.22 6.02
CA LYS A 8 -15.07 -3.37 4.70
C LYS A 8 -14.32 -2.14 4.21
N TYR A 9 -13.80 -1.32 5.13
CA TYR A 9 -13.04 -0.13 4.77
C TYR A 9 -11.80 -0.45 3.94
N SER A 10 -11.43 0.43 3.03
CA SER A 10 -10.18 0.36 2.30
C SER A 10 -9.00 0.85 3.13
N GLY A 11 -7.78 0.54 2.68
CA GLY A 11 -6.58 1.11 3.31
C GLY A 11 -6.56 2.63 3.20
N ASP A 12 -7.08 3.17 2.11
CA ASP A 12 -7.31 4.60 1.86
C ASP A 12 -8.32 5.19 2.87
N ASP A 13 -9.47 4.53 3.07
CA ASP A 13 -10.50 5.04 3.99
C ASP A 13 -9.96 5.18 5.41
N VAL A 14 -9.21 4.17 5.87
CA VAL A 14 -8.59 4.20 7.20
C VAL A 14 -7.43 5.19 7.24
N PHE A 15 -6.69 5.39 6.14
CA PHE A 15 -5.64 6.41 6.05
C PHE A 15 -6.20 7.82 6.25
N LYS A 16 -7.29 8.15 5.55
CA LYS A 16 -8.00 9.43 5.71
C LYS A 16 -8.61 9.58 7.09
N ARG A 17 -9.26 8.54 7.61
CA ARG A 17 -9.91 8.57 8.93
C ARG A 17 -8.93 8.75 10.09
N LEU A 18 -7.68 8.33 9.92
CA LEU A 18 -6.60 8.58 10.88
C LEU A 18 -5.91 9.92 10.66
N GLU A 19 -6.46 10.78 9.79
CA GLU A 19 -5.95 12.11 9.47
C GLU A 19 -4.49 12.09 8.97
N LEU A 20 -4.01 10.91 8.54
CA LEU A 20 -2.67 10.72 7.99
C LEU A 20 -2.51 11.42 6.64
N LYS A 21 -3.63 11.65 5.95
CA LYS A 21 -3.67 12.47 4.75
C LYS A 21 -3.33 13.94 5.05
N GLU A 22 -3.87 14.46 6.13
CA GLU A 22 -3.73 15.86 6.52
C GLU A 22 -2.39 16.14 7.22
N ALA A 23 -1.82 15.12 7.86
CA ALA A 23 -0.47 15.18 8.44
C ALA A 23 0.62 15.53 7.41
N GLY A 24 0.37 15.26 6.12
CA GLY A 24 1.27 15.61 5.03
C GLY A 24 2.70 15.09 5.23
N ILE A 25 3.68 16.00 5.24
CA ILE A 25 5.11 15.69 5.46
C ILE A 25 5.33 14.93 6.78
N LEU A 26 4.52 15.20 7.81
CA LEU A 26 4.66 14.59 9.14
C LEU A 26 4.00 13.21 9.25
N VAL A 27 3.46 12.67 8.16
CA VAL A 27 2.79 11.37 8.13
C VAL A 27 3.69 10.24 8.65
N PHE A 28 4.99 10.30 8.36
CA PHE A 28 5.95 9.29 8.80
C PHE A 28 6.32 9.40 10.28
N ASP A 29 6.07 10.55 10.90
CA ASP A 29 6.28 10.78 12.33
C ASP A 29 5.03 10.50 13.16
N SER A 30 3.87 10.43 12.51
CA SER A 30 2.62 10.13 13.19
C SER A 30 2.67 8.77 13.92
N PRO A 31 2.26 8.70 15.19
CA PRO A 31 2.11 7.43 15.89
C PRO A 31 0.99 6.57 15.27
N LEU A 32 0.02 7.19 14.58
CA LEU A 32 -1.08 6.51 13.91
C LEU A 32 -0.63 5.76 12.64
N TRP A 33 0.59 6.03 12.14
CA TRP A 33 1.19 5.29 11.03
C TRP A 33 1.25 3.78 11.30
N ASP A 34 1.76 3.36 12.46
CA ASP A 34 1.87 1.92 12.78
C ASP A 34 0.48 1.26 12.95
N THR A 35 -0.49 2.04 13.43
CA THR A 35 -1.90 1.61 13.52
C THR A 35 -2.45 1.33 12.13
N TRP A 36 -2.25 2.26 11.20
CA TRP A 36 -2.68 2.10 9.81
C TRP A 36 -2.00 0.92 9.10
N ILE A 37 -0.67 0.79 9.23
CA ILE A 37 0.10 -0.32 8.63
C ILE A 37 -0.39 -1.67 9.14
N SER A 38 -0.56 -1.79 10.45
CA SER A 38 -1.08 -3.00 11.09
C SER A 38 -2.46 -3.37 10.55
N TYR A 39 -3.33 -2.38 10.34
CA TYR A 39 -4.63 -2.61 9.73
C TYR A 39 -4.50 -3.14 8.29
N MET A 40 -3.66 -2.53 7.46
CA MET A 40 -3.44 -2.98 6.07
C MET A 40 -2.94 -4.43 6.00
N VAL A 41 -1.98 -4.78 6.86
CA VAL A 41 -1.45 -6.15 6.95
C VAL A 41 -2.54 -7.12 7.38
N LYS A 42 -3.32 -6.76 8.42
CA LYS A 42 -4.43 -7.58 8.89
C LYS A 42 -5.48 -7.77 7.80
N LYS A 43 -5.86 -6.71 7.10
CA LYS A 43 -6.80 -6.76 5.97
C LYS A 43 -6.28 -7.67 4.84
N ALA A 44 -5.02 -7.49 4.43
CA ALA A 44 -4.41 -8.31 3.39
C ALA A 44 -4.31 -9.79 3.79
N ASN A 45 -4.21 -10.11 5.08
CA ASN A 45 -4.23 -11.48 5.58
C ASN A 45 -5.66 -12.04 5.72
N SER A 46 -6.63 -11.22 6.13
CA SER A 46 -8.04 -11.60 6.18
C SER A 46 -8.62 -11.89 4.79
N ASP A 47 -8.17 -11.17 3.76
CA ASP A 47 -8.53 -11.44 2.36
C ASP A 47 -7.91 -12.76 1.86
N LYS A 48 -6.70 -13.08 2.33
CA LYS A 48 -5.98 -14.34 2.02
C LYS A 48 -6.54 -15.59 2.68
N SER A 49 -7.54 -15.49 3.57
CA SER A 49 -8.28 -16.66 4.09
C SER A 49 -8.99 -17.47 2.98
N GLN A 50 -9.03 -16.96 1.75
CA GLN A 50 -9.53 -17.64 0.56
C GLN A 50 -8.44 -18.15 -0.40
N ALA A 51 -7.15 -17.84 -0.18
CA ALA A 51 -6.06 -18.27 -1.07
C ALA A 51 -5.26 -19.42 -0.44
N LYS A 52 -5.85 -20.62 -0.42
CA LYS A 52 -5.07 -21.87 -0.34
C LYS A 52 -4.30 -22.03 -1.63
N ASN A 53 -3.10 -21.47 -1.68
CA ASN A 53 -1.91 -21.92 -2.41
C ASN A 53 -0.98 -20.73 -2.63
N GLY A 54 0.30 -20.97 -2.30
CA GLY A 54 1.35 -19.97 -2.10
C GLY A 54 1.29 -18.76 -3.03
N ASN A 55 1.18 -17.57 -2.44
CA ASN A 55 1.40 -16.33 -3.17
C ASN A 55 2.04 -15.29 -2.24
N LYS A 56 3.22 -14.84 -2.67
CA LYS A 56 4.11 -13.80 -2.11
C LYS A 56 3.41 -12.87 -1.11
N ALA A 57 3.82 -12.90 0.15
CA ALA A 57 3.41 -11.90 1.12
C ALA A 57 3.74 -10.50 0.57
N ILE A 58 2.72 -9.76 0.12
CA ILE A 58 2.90 -8.36 -0.25
C ILE A 58 3.43 -7.63 0.98
N SER A 59 4.65 -7.09 0.89
CA SER A 59 5.28 -6.39 2.00
C SER A 59 4.39 -5.24 2.49
N LYS A 60 4.35 -5.03 3.81
CA LYS A 60 3.68 -3.88 4.43
C LYS A 60 4.08 -2.54 3.82
N THR A 61 5.33 -2.42 3.38
CA THR A 61 5.85 -1.23 2.71
C THR A 61 5.26 -1.07 1.31
N LYS A 62 5.04 -2.16 0.57
CA LYS A 62 4.43 -2.13 -0.76
C LYS A 62 2.95 -1.73 -0.69
N LEU A 63 2.23 -2.25 0.30
CA LEU A 63 0.86 -1.82 0.60
C LEU A 63 0.79 -0.32 0.91
N ALA A 64 1.67 0.16 1.79
CA ALA A 64 1.71 1.56 2.16
C ALA A 64 2.01 2.48 0.96
N VAL A 65 3.01 2.14 0.15
CA VAL A 65 3.36 2.90 -1.05
C VAL A 65 2.19 3.01 -2.02
N GLN A 66 1.41 1.93 -2.23
CA GLN A 66 0.26 1.95 -3.13
C GLN A 66 -0.80 2.97 -2.72
N VAL A 67 -1.09 3.09 -1.42
CA VAL A 67 -2.05 4.09 -0.92
C VAL A 67 -1.47 5.50 -0.98
N LEU A 68 -0.18 5.66 -0.66
CA LEU A 68 0.48 6.97 -0.74
C LEU A 68 0.51 7.50 -2.18
N MET A 69 0.85 6.66 -3.17
CA MET A 69 0.83 7.02 -4.59
C MET A 69 -0.57 7.31 -5.13
N ALA A 70 -1.62 6.75 -4.51
CA ALA A 70 -3.01 7.07 -4.87
C ALA A 70 -3.45 8.44 -4.36
N HIS A 71 -2.72 9.04 -3.41
CA HIS A 71 -3.05 10.31 -2.78
C HIS A 71 -2.12 11.46 -3.12
N TYR A 72 -0.88 11.13 -3.47
CA TYR A 72 0.18 12.09 -3.68
C TYR A 72 0.93 11.78 -4.96
N ASP A 73 1.24 12.82 -5.72
CA ASP A 73 2.18 12.74 -6.84
C ASP A 73 3.52 12.16 -6.40
N GLY A 74 4.17 11.45 -7.32
CA GLY A 74 5.45 10.78 -7.06
C GLY A 74 6.52 11.76 -6.58
N ASP A 75 6.58 12.96 -7.14
CA ASP A 75 7.53 14.00 -6.75
C ASP A 75 7.26 14.57 -5.36
N VAL A 76 5.98 14.81 -5.03
CA VAL A 76 5.57 15.27 -3.69
C VAL A 76 5.93 14.22 -2.64
N LEU A 77 5.59 12.95 -2.92
CA LEU A 77 5.92 11.83 -2.04
C LEU A 77 7.43 11.67 -1.87
N ARG A 78 8.21 11.79 -2.95
CA ARG A 78 9.67 11.72 -2.91
C ARG A 78 10.28 12.85 -2.07
N ASN A 79 9.76 14.06 -2.19
CA ASN A 79 10.18 15.18 -1.36
C ASN A 79 9.90 14.90 0.14
N TRP A 80 8.74 14.35 0.48
CA TRP A 80 8.39 14.03 1.87
C TRP A 80 9.24 12.92 2.45
N LEU A 81 9.57 11.90 1.66
CA LEU A 81 10.48 10.82 2.05
C LEU A 81 11.87 11.36 2.39
N SER A 82 12.36 12.35 1.64
CA SER A 82 13.64 13.03 1.90
C SER A 82 13.58 14.00 3.08
N THR A 83 12.40 14.60 3.34
CA THR A 83 12.20 15.62 4.38
C THR A 83 12.07 15.04 5.79
N ALA A 84 11.86 13.73 5.95
CA ALA A 84 11.74 13.10 7.25
C ALA A 84 13.06 13.20 8.06
N LYS A 85 13.15 14.18 8.97
CA LYS A 85 14.34 14.49 9.79
C LYS A 85 14.36 13.77 11.15
N SER A 86 13.22 13.30 11.62
CA SER A 86 13.11 12.60 12.89
C SER A 86 13.65 11.17 12.78
N LYS A 87 14.20 10.63 13.87
CA LYS A 87 14.80 9.28 13.91
C LYS A 87 13.80 8.18 13.51
N ILE A 88 12.53 8.30 13.90
CA ILE A 88 11.49 7.31 13.54
C ILE A 88 10.95 7.57 12.13
N GLY A 89 10.68 8.83 11.80
CA GLY A 89 10.21 9.25 10.47
C GLY A 89 11.21 8.88 9.37
N ASN A 90 12.49 9.18 9.56
CA ASN A 90 13.56 8.88 8.61
C ASN A 90 13.70 7.37 8.36
N LYS A 91 13.62 6.54 9.41
CA LYS A 91 13.61 5.08 9.25
C LYS A 91 12.41 4.61 8.43
N ARG A 92 11.20 5.06 8.80
CA ARG A 92 9.95 4.70 8.09
C ARG A 92 10.02 5.16 6.62
N ALA A 93 10.42 6.39 6.37
CA ALA A 93 10.63 6.95 5.05
C ALA A 93 11.63 6.12 4.24
N GLY A 94 12.79 5.75 4.79
CA GLY A 94 13.78 4.92 4.08
C GLY A 94 13.28 3.50 3.72
N TYR A 95 12.34 2.92 4.47
CA TYR A 95 11.69 1.66 4.06
C TYR A 95 10.68 1.86 2.92
N ILE A 96 9.92 2.96 2.99
CA ILE A 96 8.92 3.32 1.99
C ILE A 96 9.60 3.73 0.69
N GLU A 97 10.65 4.54 0.73
CA GLU A 97 11.45 4.98 -0.41
C GLU A 97 12.05 3.79 -1.19
N ARG A 98 12.66 2.82 -0.49
CA ARG A 98 13.17 1.60 -1.14
C ARG A 98 12.07 0.84 -1.87
N SER A 99 10.89 0.75 -1.27
CA SER A 99 9.76 0.03 -1.87
C SER A 99 9.13 0.83 -3.00
N PHE A 100 9.11 2.15 -2.90
CA PHE A 100 8.66 3.08 -3.93
C PHE A 100 9.56 2.98 -5.16
N ASN A 101 10.88 3.09 -5.00
CA ASN A 101 11.83 2.92 -6.08
C ASN A 101 11.76 1.53 -6.70
N GLN A 102 11.52 0.48 -5.90
CA GLN A 102 11.31 -0.87 -6.39
C GLN A 102 10.03 -0.97 -7.25
N ILE A 103 8.93 -0.33 -6.85
CA ILE A 103 7.68 -0.31 -7.62
C ILE A 103 7.85 0.48 -8.92
N LEU A 104 8.53 1.63 -8.89
CA LEU A 104 8.82 2.39 -10.11
C LEU A 104 9.68 1.58 -11.09
N LYS A 105 10.73 0.92 -10.60
CA LYS A 105 11.56 0.01 -11.41
C LYS A 105 10.76 -1.19 -11.97
N GLU A 106 9.83 -1.73 -11.19
CA GLU A 106 8.92 -2.80 -11.64
C GLU A 106 7.83 -2.31 -12.61
N GLY A 107 7.49 -1.01 -12.58
CA GLY A 107 6.51 -0.37 -13.46
C GLY A 107 7.09 0.16 -14.77
N GLU A 108 8.38 0.51 -14.81
CA GLU A 108 9.09 1.02 -16.01
C GLU A 108 9.85 -0.06 -16.81
N ALA A 109 9.96 -1.31 -16.35
CA ALA A 109 10.49 -2.43 -17.13
C ALA A 109 9.37 -3.43 -17.50
N PRO A 110 9.32 -3.95 -18.74
CA PRO A 110 8.09 -4.28 -19.43
C PRO A 110 7.46 -5.54 -18.84
N VAL A 111 6.38 -5.37 -18.07
CA VAL A 111 5.43 -6.45 -17.83
C VAL A 111 4.51 -6.54 -19.05
N THR A 112 5.05 -7.00 -20.16
CA THR A 112 4.34 -7.94 -21.02
C THR A 112 4.16 -9.24 -20.25
N ARG A 113 3.30 -9.23 -19.22
CA ARG A 113 2.72 -10.45 -18.69
C ARG A 113 1.22 -10.30 -18.70
N LYS A 114 0.68 -10.61 -19.88
CA LYS A 114 -0.72 -10.82 -20.20
C LYS A 114 -1.49 -11.35 -18.98
N ARG A 115 -2.50 -10.61 -18.53
CA ARG A 115 -3.76 -11.25 -18.15
C ARG A 115 -4.69 -11.15 -19.35
N GLN A 116 -4.46 -12.03 -20.32
CA GLN A 116 -5.53 -12.51 -21.18
C GLN A 116 -6.51 -13.20 -20.23
N ARG A 117 -7.55 -12.48 -19.80
CA ARG A 117 -8.70 -13.11 -19.16
C ARG A 117 -9.29 -13.99 -20.26
N ASN A 118 -9.12 -15.30 -20.13
CA ASN A 118 -9.90 -16.27 -20.91
C ASN A 118 -11.38 -15.96 -20.66
N GLU A 119 -12.01 -15.23 -21.56
CA GLU A 119 -13.44 -15.30 -21.74
C GLU A 119 -13.72 -16.65 -22.40
N GLY A 120 -13.83 -17.68 -21.55
CA GLY A 120 -14.55 -18.88 -21.90
C GLY A 120 -15.99 -18.49 -22.17
N LYS A 121 -16.31 -18.22 -23.43
CA LYS A 121 -17.67 -18.23 -23.93
C LYS A 121 -17.70 -19.09 -25.18
N ALA A 122 -17.77 -20.40 -24.96
CA ALA A 122 -18.50 -21.24 -25.89
C ALA A 122 -20.00 -20.97 -25.69
N PRO A 123 -20.74 -20.77 -26.77
CA PRO A 123 -22.08 -21.33 -26.84
C PRO A 123 -22.10 -22.36 -27.97
N ALA A 124 -22.18 -23.63 -27.59
CA ALA A 124 -22.86 -24.67 -28.36
C ALA A 124 -24.32 -24.71 -27.86
N PRO A 125 -25.30 -25.33 -28.54
CA PRO A 125 -25.20 -26.38 -29.56
C PRO A 125 -25.12 -25.89 -31.01
#